data_AF-A0A968KW73-F1
#
_entry.id   AF-A0A968KW73-F1
#
_cell.length_a   1.000
_cell.length_b   1.000
_cell.length_c   1.000
_cell.angle_alpha   90.00
_cell.angle_beta   90.00
_cell.angle_gamma   90.00
#
_symmetry.space_group_name_H-M   'P 1'
#
loop_
_entity.id
_entity.type
_entity.pdbx_description
1 polymer ?
#
loop_
_entity_poly.entity_id
_entity_poly.type
_entity_poly.pdbx_seq_one_letter_code
_entity_poly.pdbx_strand_id
1 'polypeptide(L)'
;MMRQWIRIVMMCVAIALPIYAQQSIPRGRLVQESQHFSIETDLDAGQTAIMANYLEAAIQLFQGYFDGERPEWPLKVRLFASYDAFLGVLSSFPPEYNLRSRQDFLFLFNAKRPEMSLLLMYPREPEDLLRSSLLKNSFLHYVFSVSPEMSPWLREGLALYFELAQWSENSRSFELQMNHLYLDRLQLIRETNPLAIQELISMNNEALESNLESGLAHSWAIVNYLMLEDPEVLKTMIMRELLGETRVHPEILAMTASLEGYFDALGFNALMAAGRHAVSEGQYDEAFRLFERARTVNSSAWSAVYYLGLSAFHLEEYEQARNFYEEALALGAEEALIYYALGILAMQEGDFARAESYFALAEERDRQRFGRLIGEQRRKMETQQLLQ
;
A
#
# COMPACT_ATOMS: atom_id res chain seq x y z
N MET A 1 -9.18 -3.43 13.69
CA MET A 1 -7.77 -3.62 13.25
C MET A 1 -7.14 -2.40 12.58
N MET A 2 -7.91 -1.39 12.14
CA MET A 2 -7.42 -0.25 11.31
C MET A 2 -6.80 0.94 12.07
N ARG A 3 -6.86 0.99 13.41
CA ARG A 3 -6.30 2.07 14.25
C ARG A 3 -4.78 1.99 14.49
N GLN A 4 -4.10 0.94 14.02
CA GLN A 4 -2.67 0.72 14.26
C GLN A 4 -1.72 1.27 13.19
N TRP A 5 -2.23 1.66 12.02
CA TRP A 5 -1.39 2.13 10.90
C TRP A 5 -0.91 3.59 11.05
N ILE A 6 -1.51 4.35 11.97
CA ILE A 6 -1.11 5.73 12.30
C ILE A 6 -0.44 5.75 13.68
N ARG A 7 0.63 4.96 13.81
CA ARG A 7 1.62 5.12 14.89
C ARG A 7 3.05 5.13 14.38
N ILE A 8 3.23 5.51 13.12
CA ILE A 8 4.55 5.68 12.51
C ILE A 8 4.62 7.12 12.03
N VAL A 9 4.61 8.03 13.01
CA VAL A 9 5.13 9.37 12.79
C VAL A 9 6.62 9.22 12.76
N MET A 10 7.24 9.74 11.71
CA MET A 10 8.64 10.08 11.75
C MET A 10 8.89 10.91 13.00
N MET A 11 9.43 10.27 14.02
CA MET A 11 10.43 10.95 14.81
C MET A 11 11.69 10.86 13.95
N CYS A 12 11.75 11.71 12.92
CA CYS A 12 13.00 12.08 12.29
C CYS A 12 13.70 12.95 13.32
N VAL A 13 14.15 12.30 14.37
CA VAL A 13 14.71 13.05 15.45
C VAL A 13 16.07 13.49 14.94
N ALA A 14 16.10 14.75 14.53
CA ALA A 14 17.22 15.62 14.78
C ALA A 14 17.45 15.76 16.30
N ILE A 15 17.43 14.65 17.06
CA ILE A 15 18.15 14.62 18.32
C ILE A 15 19.58 14.72 17.83
N ALA A 16 20.27 15.76 18.30
CA ALA A 16 21.68 15.59 18.55
C ALA A 16 21.81 14.45 19.57
N LEU A 17 21.64 13.19 19.13
CA LEU A 17 21.79 12.03 20.02
C LEU A 17 23.17 12.24 20.58
N PRO A 18 23.32 12.34 21.91
CA PRO A 18 24.66 12.44 22.47
C PRO A 18 25.42 11.26 21.87
N ILE A 19 26.56 11.52 21.23
CA ILE A 19 27.31 10.56 20.40
C ILE A 19 27.43 9.19 21.08
N TYR A 20 27.47 9.19 22.42
CA TYR A 20 27.39 8.03 23.30
C TYR A 20 26.23 7.05 23.03
N ALA A 21 25.02 7.52 22.73
CA ALA A 21 23.86 6.66 22.47
C ALA A 21 24.02 5.85 21.17
N GLN A 22 24.53 6.46 20.10
CA GLN A 22 24.84 5.73 18.86
C GLN A 22 26.03 4.77 19.03
N GLN A 23 27.05 5.18 19.80
CA GLN A 23 28.21 4.32 20.11
C GLN A 23 27.86 3.11 20.99
N SER A 24 26.74 3.17 21.72
CA SER A 24 26.26 2.07 22.57
C SER A 24 25.48 0.99 21.82
N ILE A 25 25.19 1.20 20.53
CA ILE A 25 24.47 0.20 19.72
C ILE A 25 25.39 -1.01 19.50
N PRO A 26 24.97 -2.22 19.89
CA PRO A 26 25.79 -3.42 19.72
C PRO A 26 26.14 -3.64 18.26
N ARG A 27 27.41 -3.96 17.97
CA ARG A 27 27.86 -4.33 16.61
C ARG A 27 27.22 -5.64 16.15
N GLY A 28 27.10 -5.80 14.84
CA GLY A 28 26.67 -7.06 14.22
C GLY A 28 27.77 -8.14 14.23
N ARG A 29 27.38 -9.39 14.00
CA ARG A 29 28.29 -10.55 13.86
C ARG A 29 28.88 -10.66 12.46
N LEU A 30 28.10 -10.30 11.45
CA LEU A 30 28.51 -10.27 10.05
C LEU A 30 28.41 -8.85 9.51
N VAL A 31 29.23 -8.57 8.51
CA VAL A 31 29.20 -7.32 7.75
C VAL A 31 29.05 -7.66 6.28
N GLN A 32 28.06 -7.05 5.62
CA GLN A 32 27.88 -7.13 4.17
C GLN A 32 27.83 -5.71 3.61
N GLU A 33 28.59 -5.46 2.55
CA GLU A 33 28.72 -4.13 1.96
C GLU A 33 28.41 -4.15 0.47
N SER A 34 27.83 -3.05 -0.02
CA SER A 34 27.68 -2.73 -1.44
C SER A 34 28.20 -1.31 -1.70
N GLN A 35 28.10 -0.84 -2.95
CA GLN A 35 28.37 0.57 -3.27
C GLN A 35 27.35 1.53 -2.63
N HIS A 36 26.19 1.03 -2.19
CA HIS A 36 25.07 1.85 -1.71
C HIS A 36 24.81 1.73 -0.21
N PHE A 37 25.20 0.62 0.43
CA PHE A 37 24.94 0.40 1.86
C PHE A 37 25.99 -0.48 2.53
N SER A 38 26.00 -0.46 3.87
CA SER A 38 26.71 -1.42 4.72
C SER A 38 25.77 -1.94 5.80
N ILE A 39 25.63 -3.27 5.88
CA ILE A 39 24.77 -3.98 6.82
C ILE A 39 25.63 -4.66 7.88
N GLU A 40 25.46 -4.26 9.13
CA GLU A 40 25.89 -5.03 10.28
C GLU A 40 24.73 -5.87 10.81
N THR A 41 24.89 -7.18 10.88
CA THR A 41 23.76 -8.10 11.13
C THR A 41 24.07 -9.17 12.16
N ASP A 42 23.04 -9.61 12.88
CA ASP A 42 23.09 -10.82 13.72
C ASP A 42 22.52 -12.06 13.03
N LEU A 43 21.92 -11.90 11.85
CA LEU A 43 21.32 -12.98 11.07
C LEU A 43 22.38 -13.85 10.39
N ASP A 44 21.95 -14.98 9.85
CA ASP A 44 22.80 -15.81 8.99
C ASP A 44 23.01 -15.18 7.60
N ALA A 45 23.97 -15.73 6.85
CA ALA A 45 24.36 -15.20 5.54
C ALA A 45 23.23 -15.25 4.50
N GLY A 46 22.33 -16.25 4.57
CA GLY A 46 21.21 -16.38 3.64
C GLY A 46 20.16 -15.31 3.87
N GLN A 47 19.72 -15.14 5.12
CA GLN A 47 18.77 -14.10 5.50
C GLN A 47 19.33 -12.69 5.23
N THR A 48 20.63 -12.49 5.49
CA THR A 48 21.30 -11.21 5.21
C THR A 48 21.33 -10.90 3.71
N ALA A 49 21.61 -11.91 2.87
CA ALA A 49 21.61 -11.73 1.42
C ALA A 49 20.23 -11.33 0.87
N ILE A 50 19.14 -11.86 1.43
CA ILE A 50 17.77 -11.45 1.05
C ILE A 50 17.54 -9.97 1.38
N MET A 51 17.89 -9.54 2.60
CA MET A 51 17.74 -8.12 2.99
C MET A 51 18.60 -7.19 2.14
N ALA A 52 19.82 -7.61 1.81
CA ALA A 52 20.71 -6.86 0.93
C ALA A 52 20.13 -6.70 -0.48
N ASN A 53 19.49 -7.73 -1.04
CA ASN A 53 18.83 -7.65 -2.35
C ASN A 53 17.66 -6.65 -2.33
N TYR A 54 16.84 -6.67 -1.27
CA TYR A 54 15.76 -5.69 -1.11
C TYR A 54 16.28 -4.26 -0.99
N LEU A 55 17.33 -4.02 -0.20
CA LEU A 55 17.93 -2.69 -0.08
C LEU A 55 18.49 -2.19 -1.41
N GLU A 56 19.18 -3.06 -2.16
CA GLU A 56 19.74 -2.71 -3.46
C GLU A 56 18.63 -2.36 -4.46
N ALA A 57 17.58 -3.17 -4.54
CA ALA A 57 16.43 -2.92 -5.41
C ALA A 57 15.66 -1.65 -5.01
N ALA A 58 15.50 -1.36 -3.71
CA ALA A 58 14.86 -0.14 -3.23
C ALA A 58 15.65 1.11 -3.64
N ILE A 59 16.98 1.08 -3.48
CA ILE A 59 17.85 2.21 -3.87
C ILE A 59 17.82 2.42 -5.39
N GLN A 60 17.83 1.34 -6.19
CA GLN A 60 17.68 1.43 -7.64
C GLN A 60 16.33 2.04 -8.06
N LEU A 61 15.24 1.67 -7.39
CA LEU A 61 13.94 2.28 -7.59
C LEU A 61 14.00 3.80 -7.35
N PHE A 62 14.60 4.24 -6.23
CA PHE A 62 14.70 5.67 -5.91
C PHE A 62 15.57 6.43 -6.91
N GLN A 63 16.71 5.87 -7.30
CA GLN A 63 17.61 6.46 -8.30
C GLN A 63 16.90 6.70 -9.65
N GLY A 64 15.98 5.83 -10.04
CA GLY A 64 15.17 6.01 -11.26
C GLY A 64 14.33 7.30 -11.27
N TYR A 65 13.91 7.78 -10.10
CA TYR A 65 13.08 9.00 -9.95
C TYR A 65 13.89 10.27 -9.66
N PHE A 66 15.16 10.11 -9.26
CA PHE A 66 16.05 11.17 -8.82
C PHE A 66 17.24 11.34 -9.77
N ASP A 67 17.03 11.03 -11.06
CA ASP A 67 18.01 11.14 -12.16
C ASP A 67 19.38 10.49 -11.89
N GLY A 68 19.37 9.38 -11.16
CA GLY A 68 20.59 8.65 -10.80
C GLY A 68 21.46 9.32 -9.74
N GLU A 69 20.97 10.37 -9.07
CA GLU A 69 21.64 11.00 -7.94
C GLU A 69 22.02 9.96 -6.88
N ARG A 70 23.18 10.14 -6.26
CA ARG A 70 23.70 9.17 -5.30
C ARG A 70 23.95 9.85 -3.96
N PRO A 71 23.52 9.23 -2.85
CA PRO A 71 23.98 9.64 -1.53
C PRO A 71 25.51 9.72 -1.50
N GLU A 72 26.05 10.80 -0.95
CA GLU A 72 27.49 10.96 -0.73
C GLU A 72 28.05 9.85 0.19
N TRP A 73 27.20 9.30 1.05
CA TRP A 73 27.54 8.27 2.03
C TRP A 73 26.62 7.05 1.88
N PRO A 74 27.16 5.82 2.01
CA PRO A 74 26.34 4.62 1.96
C PRO A 74 25.40 4.53 3.17
N LEU A 75 24.21 3.99 2.96
CA LEU A 75 23.24 3.70 4.02
C LEU A 75 23.84 2.69 5.02
N LYS A 76 23.93 3.08 6.28
CA LYS A 76 24.33 2.16 7.36
C LYS A 76 23.10 1.49 7.95
N VAL A 77 23.14 0.17 8.02
CA VAL A 77 22.04 -0.66 8.52
C VAL A 77 22.54 -1.50 9.68
N ARG A 78 21.79 -1.50 10.78
CA ARG A 78 21.93 -2.48 11.85
C ARG A 78 20.73 -3.41 11.87
N LEU A 79 20.95 -4.68 11.53
CA LEU A 79 19.93 -5.71 11.39
C LEU A 79 19.96 -6.69 12.57
N PHE A 80 18.99 -6.56 13.48
CA PHE A 80 18.89 -7.39 14.68
C PHE A 80 18.27 -8.75 14.41
N ALA A 81 18.65 -9.76 15.20
CA ALA A 81 18.14 -11.12 15.06
C ALA A 81 16.65 -11.28 15.35
N SER A 82 16.07 -10.39 16.17
CA SER A 82 14.67 -10.48 16.59
C SER A 82 14.11 -9.12 17.02
N TYR A 83 12.79 -9.06 17.14
CA TYR A 83 12.09 -7.92 17.73
C TYR A 83 12.59 -7.59 19.15
N ASP A 84 12.81 -8.59 19.99
CA ASP A 84 13.27 -8.39 21.37
C ASP A 84 14.67 -7.76 21.42
N ALA A 85 15.57 -8.18 20.53
CA ALA A 85 16.91 -7.59 20.43
C ALA A 85 16.85 -6.12 19.97
N PHE A 86 16.03 -5.84 18.97
CA PHE A 86 15.76 -4.48 18.50
C PHE A 86 15.17 -3.61 19.62
N LEU A 87 14.13 -4.10 20.31
CA LEU A 87 13.46 -3.39 21.38
C LEU A 87 14.36 -3.17 22.60
N GLY A 88 15.25 -4.12 22.88
CA GLY A 88 16.28 -3.99 23.92
C GLY A 88 17.18 -2.78 23.68
N VAL A 89 17.60 -2.55 22.42
CA VAL A 89 18.35 -1.35 22.04
C VAL A 89 17.47 -0.10 22.13
N LEU A 90 16.24 -0.14 21.63
CA LEU A 90 15.34 1.01 21.73
C LEU A 90 15.04 1.43 23.18
N SER A 91 15.07 0.47 24.11
CA SER A 91 14.83 0.70 25.53
C SER A 91 15.99 1.41 26.24
N SER A 92 17.19 1.47 25.63
CA SER A 92 18.32 2.25 26.15
C SER A 92 18.21 3.74 25.83
N PHE A 93 17.31 4.14 24.93
CA PHE A 93 17.07 5.54 24.60
C PHE A 93 16.26 6.24 25.71
N PRO A 94 16.44 7.56 25.89
CA PRO A 94 15.69 8.34 26.87
C PRO A 94 14.16 8.14 26.74
N PRO A 95 13.43 8.04 27.88
CA PRO A 95 11.99 7.76 27.87
C PRO A 95 11.14 8.77 27.10
N GLU A 96 11.57 10.04 26.99
CA GLU A 96 10.85 11.08 26.24
C GLU A 96 10.61 10.73 24.76
N TYR A 97 11.42 9.84 24.20
CA TYR A 97 11.33 9.40 22.80
C TYR A 97 10.27 8.34 22.55
N ASN A 98 9.66 7.79 23.60
CA ASN A 98 8.55 6.83 23.51
C ASN A 98 8.82 5.63 22.54
N LEU A 99 10.04 5.10 22.56
CA LEU A 99 10.47 4.03 21.64
C LEU A 99 10.20 2.61 22.17
N ARG A 100 9.74 2.48 23.42
CA ARG A 100 9.61 1.20 24.16
C ARG A 100 8.52 0.25 23.64
N SER A 101 7.67 0.71 22.74
CA SER A 101 6.64 -0.12 22.10
C SER A 101 6.65 0.02 20.58
N ARG A 102 7.74 0.54 20.01
CA ARG A 102 7.86 0.71 18.56
C ARG A 102 7.92 -0.68 17.92
N GLN A 103 7.15 -0.88 16.86
CA GLN A 103 7.10 -2.12 16.08
C GLN A 103 7.55 -1.91 14.63
N ASP A 104 7.99 -0.70 14.31
CA ASP A 104 8.51 -0.38 13.00
C ASP A 104 9.99 -0.03 13.11
N PHE A 105 10.70 -0.08 11.99
CA PHE A 105 12.10 0.31 11.90
C PHE A 105 12.32 1.72 12.44
N LEU A 106 13.55 1.99 12.84
CA LEU A 106 13.94 3.31 13.34
C LEU A 106 15.10 3.83 12.51
N PHE A 107 14.82 4.85 11.72
CA PHE A 107 15.86 5.64 11.08
C PHE A 107 16.36 6.73 12.04
N LEU A 108 17.65 6.67 12.38
CA LEU A 108 18.35 7.66 13.19
C LEU A 108 19.11 8.60 12.26
N PHE A 109 18.50 9.74 11.92
CA PHE A 109 19.14 10.76 11.10
C PHE A 109 20.08 11.64 11.93
N ASN A 110 21.30 11.87 11.43
CA ASN A 110 22.22 12.81 12.05
C ASN A 110 22.46 14.02 11.14
N ALA A 111 21.70 15.09 11.37
CA ALA A 111 21.76 16.30 10.54
C ALA A 111 23.14 16.98 10.49
N LYS A 112 23.99 16.81 11.51
CA LYS A 112 25.34 17.40 11.54
C LYS A 112 26.39 16.53 10.87
N ARG A 113 26.16 15.22 10.86
CA ARG A 113 27.06 14.20 10.32
C ARG A 113 26.22 13.13 9.63
N PRO A 114 25.69 13.41 8.43
CA PRO A 114 24.79 12.49 7.73
C PRO A 114 25.39 11.10 7.53
N GLU A 115 26.71 10.99 7.41
CA GLU A 115 27.46 9.73 7.31
C GLU A 115 27.41 8.86 8.59
N MET A 116 26.94 9.41 9.70
CA MET A 116 26.65 8.68 10.95
C MET A 116 25.18 8.31 11.12
N SER A 117 24.34 8.60 10.13
CA SER A 117 22.95 8.15 10.15
C SER A 117 22.88 6.63 10.09
N LEU A 118 21.90 6.05 10.78
CA LEU A 118 21.81 4.60 10.98
C LEU A 118 20.36 4.14 10.91
N LEU A 119 20.10 3.11 10.12
CA LEU A 119 18.81 2.45 10.05
C LEU A 119 18.80 1.18 10.91
N LEU A 120 17.92 1.13 11.90
CA LEU A 120 17.73 -0.03 12.78
C LEU A 120 16.57 -0.89 12.28
N MET A 121 16.85 -2.17 12.01
CA MET A 121 15.91 -3.11 11.37
C MET A 121 15.90 -4.47 12.08
N TYR A 122 14.85 -5.23 11.86
CA TYR A 122 14.74 -6.63 12.29
C TYR A 122 13.78 -7.38 11.34
N PRO A 123 13.88 -8.72 11.21
CA PRO A 123 12.91 -9.50 10.43
C PRO A 123 11.48 -9.35 10.99
N ARG A 124 10.50 -9.19 10.10
CA ARG A 124 9.09 -8.96 10.45
C ARG A 124 8.17 -9.85 9.61
N GLU A 125 7.13 -10.35 10.26
CA GLU A 125 6.06 -11.11 9.63
C GLU A 125 4.72 -10.35 9.70
N PRO A 126 3.90 -10.37 8.64
CA PRO A 126 4.21 -10.95 7.33
C PRO A 126 5.29 -10.14 6.59
N GLU A 127 5.99 -10.80 5.67
CA GLU A 127 7.08 -10.22 4.88
C GLU A 127 6.69 -8.94 4.11
N ASP A 128 5.42 -8.75 3.74
CA ASP A 128 4.97 -7.49 3.13
C ASP A 128 5.17 -6.29 4.07
N LEU A 129 4.95 -6.45 5.38
CA LEU A 129 5.22 -5.37 6.36
C LEU A 129 6.71 -5.06 6.46
N LEU A 130 7.56 -6.08 6.34
CA LEU A 130 9.01 -5.91 6.30
C LEU A 130 9.40 -5.05 5.10
N ARG A 131 8.90 -5.40 3.91
CA ARG A 131 9.20 -4.71 2.64
C ARG A 131 8.72 -3.27 2.65
N SER A 132 7.49 -3.00 3.10
CA SER A 132 6.96 -1.63 3.24
C SER A 132 7.82 -0.76 4.17
N SER A 133 8.18 -1.27 5.35
CA SER A 133 9.05 -0.57 6.29
C SER A 133 10.44 -0.30 5.74
N LEU A 134 11.00 -1.27 5.01
CA LEU A 134 12.29 -1.15 4.34
C LEU A 134 12.25 -0.04 3.29
N LEU A 135 11.25 -0.04 2.40
CA LEU A 135 11.08 0.96 1.34
C LEU A 135 10.98 2.37 1.94
N LYS A 136 10.06 2.58 2.87
CA LYS A 136 9.85 3.88 3.50
C LYS A 136 11.10 4.42 4.18
N ASN A 137 11.71 3.64 5.08
CA ASN A 137 12.83 4.13 5.87
C ASN A 137 14.12 4.28 5.04
N SER A 138 14.33 3.42 4.04
CA SER A 138 15.46 3.54 3.11
C SER A 138 15.29 4.75 2.20
N PHE A 139 14.05 5.03 1.75
CA PHE A 139 13.75 6.24 0.97
C PHE A 139 14.02 7.51 1.78
N LEU A 140 13.57 7.55 3.04
CA LEU A 140 13.85 8.70 3.91
C LEU A 140 15.35 8.92 4.05
N HIS A 141 16.14 7.87 4.32
CA HIS A 141 17.61 8.00 4.34
C HIS A 141 18.14 8.54 3.01
N TYR A 142 17.69 7.98 1.89
CA TYR A 142 18.11 8.38 0.56
C TYR A 142 17.86 9.88 0.34
N VAL A 143 16.64 10.35 0.55
CA VAL A 143 16.27 11.77 0.39
C VAL A 143 17.02 12.66 1.35
N PHE A 144 17.14 12.31 2.64
CA PHE A 144 17.92 13.12 3.58
C PHE A 144 19.42 13.19 3.23
N SER A 145 19.92 12.28 2.39
CA SER A 145 21.31 12.31 1.92
C SER A 145 21.48 13.18 0.66
N VAL A 146 20.52 13.15 -0.26
CA VAL A 146 20.62 13.87 -1.55
C VAL A 146 19.92 15.23 -1.55
N SER A 147 18.90 15.42 -0.70
CA SER A 147 18.19 16.70 -0.49
C SER A 147 17.59 16.78 0.93
N PRO A 148 18.42 17.13 1.93
CA PRO A 148 17.99 17.27 3.32
C PRO A 148 16.87 18.30 3.53
N GLU A 149 16.82 19.30 2.65
CA GLU A 149 15.91 20.45 2.72
C GLU A 149 14.68 20.28 1.81
N MET A 150 14.40 19.06 1.33
CA MET A 150 13.19 18.77 0.57
C MET A 150 11.94 19.14 1.38
N SER A 151 10.95 19.73 0.69
CA SER A 151 9.67 20.14 1.27
C SER A 151 9.02 18.95 1.99
N PRO A 152 8.56 19.12 3.24
CA PRO A 152 8.04 18.01 4.04
C PRO A 152 6.91 17.24 3.35
N TRP A 153 5.96 17.96 2.75
CA TRP A 153 4.83 17.33 2.06
C TRP A 153 5.29 16.43 0.90
N LEU A 154 6.28 16.87 0.11
CA LEU A 154 6.77 16.11 -1.03
C LEU A 154 7.55 14.88 -0.56
N ARG A 155 8.43 15.07 0.43
CA ARG A 155 9.20 13.98 1.04
C ARG A 155 8.28 12.91 1.64
N GLU A 156 7.31 13.30 2.45
CA GLU A 156 6.37 12.34 3.07
C GLU A 156 5.47 11.68 2.04
N GLY A 157 4.97 12.45 1.06
CA GLY A 157 4.13 11.93 -0.02
C GLY A 157 4.84 10.87 -0.84
N LEU A 158 6.10 11.12 -1.23
CA LEU A 158 6.95 10.14 -1.93
C LEU A 158 7.27 8.94 -1.04
N ALA A 159 7.57 9.14 0.25
CA ALA A 159 7.84 8.05 1.17
C ALA A 159 6.64 7.09 1.28
N LEU A 160 5.43 7.64 1.43
CA LEU A 160 4.18 6.88 1.45
C LEU A 160 3.88 6.22 0.10
N TYR A 161 4.23 6.87 -1.01
CA TYR A 161 4.05 6.30 -2.34
C TYR A 161 4.96 5.09 -2.57
N PHE A 162 6.25 5.21 -2.28
CA PHE A 162 7.22 4.12 -2.43
C PHE A 162 6.99 2.97 -1.44
N GLU A 163 6.45 3.23 -0.24
CA GLU A 163 6.10 2.21 0.78
C GLU A 163 5.20 1.08 0.23
N LEU A 164 4.50 1.35 -0.87
CA LEU A 164 3.50 0.48 -1.49
C LEU A 164 4.02 -0.31 -2.68
N ALA A 165 5.29 -0.13 -3.05
CA ALA A 165 5.90 -0.91 -4.13
C ALA A 165 5.91 -2.40 -3.75
N GLN A 166 5.54 -3.25 -4.68
CA GLN A 166 5.51 -4.70 -4.48
C GLN A 166 6.78 -5.34 -5.01
N TRP A 167 7.22 -6.39 -4.32
CA TRP A 167 8.37 -7.17 -4.77
C TRP A 167 7.95 -8.11 -5.90
N SER A 168 8.71 -8.09 -6.99
CA SER A 168 8.53 -8.98 -8.12
C SER A 168 9.66 -10.01 -8.14
N GLU A 169 9.31 -11.28 -7.88
CA GLU A 169 10.30 -12.38 -7.91
C GLU A 169 10.92 -12.58 -9.29
N ASN A 170 10.19 -12.23 -10.35
CA ASN A 170 10.63 -12.40 -11.74
C ASN A 170 11.73 -11.40 -12.11
N SER A 171 11.52 -10.12 -11.82
CA SER A 171 12.46 -9.04 -12.12
C SER A 171 13.48 -8.81 -11.00
N ARG A 172 13.24 -9.38 -9.80
CA ARG A 172 13.99 -9.11 -8.57
C ARG A 172 14.10 -7.62 -8.27
N SER A 173 13.00 -6.90 -8.48
CA SER A 173 12.89 -5.47 -8.23
C SER A 173 11.58 -5.12 -7.54
N PHE A 174 11.51 -3.89 -7.03
CA PHE A 174 10.28 -3.30 -6.56
C PHE A 174 9.53 -2.64 -7.71
N GLU A 175 8.27 -3.03 -7.89
CA GLU A 175 7.36 -2.51 -8.90
C GLU A 175 6.30 -1.67 -8.22
N LEU A 176 6.17 -0.41 -8.66
CA LEU A 176 5.16 0.50 -8.14
C LEU A 176 3.76 -0.02 -8.46
N GLN A 177 2.89 0.04 -7.47
CA GLN A 177 1.49 -0.32 -7.62
C GLN A 177 0.62 0.92 -7.56
N MET A 178 -0.43 0.93 -8.36
CA MET A 178 -1.51 1.89 -8.19
C MET A 178 -2.16 1.65 -6.83
N ASN A 179 -1.96 2.58 -5.90
CA ASN A 179 -2.63 2.53 -4.62
C ASN A 179 -3.81 3.49 -4.61
N HIS A 180 -4.98 2.96 -4.32
CA HIS A 180 -6.19 3.75 -4.15
C HIS A 180 -6.82 3.59 -2.76
N LEU A 181 -6.23 2.77 -1.87
CA LEU A 181 -6.70 2.57 -0.50
C LEU A 181 -6.60 3.85 0.33
N TYR A 182 -5.63 4.70 0.02
CA TYR A 182 -5.45 5.96 0.73
C TYR A 182 -6.45 7.03 0.29
N LEU A 183 -7.12 6.87 -0.86
CA LEU A 183 -8.15 7.80 -1.30
C LEU A 183 -9.39 7.70 -0.41
N ASP A 184 -9.85 6.48 -0.09
CA ASP A 184 -10.93 6.27 0.89
C ASP A 184 -10.58 6.91 2.25
N ARG A 185 -9.32 6.81 2.66
CA ARG A 185 -8.84 7.39 3.92
C ARG A 185 -8.77 8.92 3.86
N LEU A 186 -8.30 9.48 2.75
CA LEU A 186 -8.26 10.92 2.53
C LEU A 186 -9.67 11.51 2.64
N GLN A 187 -10.67 10.86 2.05
CA GLN A 187 -12.07 11.29 2.12
C GLN A 187 -12.56 11.38 3.57
N LEU A 188 -12.34 10.32 4.36
CA LEU A 188 -12.71 10.31 5.78
C LEU A 188 -11.98 11.40 6.58
N ILE A 189 -10.70 11.63 6.29
CA ILE A 189 -9.93 12.67 6.98
C ILE A 189 -10.43 14.05 6.58
N ARG A 190 -10.78 14.29 5.31
CA ARG A 190 -11.29 15.60 4.84
C ARG A 190 -12.65 15.96 5.46
N GLU A 191 -13.46 14.99 5.87
CA GLU A 191 -14.68 15.26 6.65
C GLU A 191 -14.40 15.80 8.06
N THR A 192 -13.27 15.43 8.66
CA THR A 192 -12.96 15.73 10.08
C THR A 192 -11.88 16.79 10.26
N ASN A 193 -10.92 16.85 9.34
CA ASN A 193 -9.75 17.70 9.37
C ASN A 193 -9.27 18.02 7.94
N PRO A 194 -10.06 18.79 7.16
CA PRO A 194 -9.69 19.20 5.81
C PRO A 194 -8.42 20.07 5.84
N LEU A 195 -7.60 19.97 4.80
CA LEU A 195 -6.38 20.74 4.66
C LEU A 195 -6.28 21.32 3.26
N ALA A 196 -6.15 22.65 3.15
CA ALA A 196 -6.02 23.29 1.86
C ALA A 196 -4.66 22.97 1.23
N ILE A 197 -4.62 22.75 -0.09
CA ILE A 197 -3.39 22.47 -0.84
C ILE A 197 -2.33 23.57 -0.60
N GLN A 198 -2.76 24.84 -0.63
CA GLN A 198 -1.88 25.98 -0.36
C GLN A 198 -1.26 25.95 1.04
N GLU A 199 -2.01 25.52 2.05
CA GLU A 199 -1.53 25.41 3.42
C GLU A 199 -0.51 24.28 3.50
N LEU A 200 -0.84 23.10 2.96
CA LEU A 200 0.04 21.93 2.95
C LEU A 200 1.40 22.22 2.31
N ILE A 201 1.43 22.78 1.10
CA ILE A 201 2.69 23.00 0.37
C ILE A 201 3.59 24.07 1.02
N SER A 202 3.04 24.86 1.95
CA SER A 202 3.75 25.86 2.73
C SER A 202 4.24 25.37 4.11
N MET A 203 3.86 24.14 4.51
CA MET A 203 4.20 23.61 5.82
C MET A 203 5.70 23.33 5.97
N ASN A 204 6.24 23.71 7.13
CA ASN A 204 7.52 23.21 7.60
C ASN A 204 7.33 21.87 8.37
N ASN A 205 8.42 21.27 8.84
CA ASN A 205 8.35 19.98 9.55
C ASN A 205 7.45 20.04 10.81
N GLU A 206 7.54 21.11 11.60
CA GLU A 206 6.76 21.26 12.84
C GLU A 206 5.24 21.40 12.58
N ALA A 207 4.87 22.18 11.56
CA ALA A 207 3.49 22.33 11.13
C ALA A 207 2.92 21.02 10.59
N LEU A 208 3.71 20.27 9.81
CA LEU A 208 3.30 18.96 9.31
C LEU A 208 3.15 17.95 10.45
N GLU A 209 4.07 17.92 11.41
CA GLU A 209 3.96 17.07 12.60
C GLU A 209 2.71 17.38 13.44
N SER A 210 2.38 18.66 13.57
CA SER A 210 1.18 19.11 14.28
C SER A 210 -0.13 18.72 13.58
N ASN A 211 -0.11 18.59 12.25
CA ASN A 211 -1.25 18.16 11.43
C ASN A 211 -0.97 16.84 10.70
N LEU A 212 -0.35 15.88 11.38
CA LEU A 212 0.24 14.72 10.73
C LEU A 212 -0.76 13.90 9.90
N GLU A 213 -1.90 13.55 10.46
CA GLU A 213 -2.84 12.64 9.79
C GLU A 213 -3.34 13.24 8.46
N SER A 214 -3.74 14.52 8.49
CA SER A 214 -4.20 15.22 7.29
C SER A 214 -3.04 15.54 6.35
N GLY A 215 -1.92 16.01 6.89
CA GLY A 215 -0.72 16.31 6.14
C GLY A 215 -0.22 15.11 5.34
N LEU A 216 -0.09 13.94 5.95
CA LEU A 216 0.33 12.72 5.29
C LEU A 216 -0.66 12.25 4.21
N ALA A 217 -1.97 12.29 4.51
CA ALA A 217 -2.99 11.86 3.56
C ALA A 217 -3.02 12.75 2.31
N HIS A 218 -3.01 14.07 2.47
CA HIS A 218 -3.02 15.02 1.35
C HIS A 218 -1.68 14.99 0.59
N SER A 219 -0.54 14.85 1.30
CA SER A 219 0.79 14.71 0.68
C SER A 219 0.85 13.50 -0.24
N TRP A 220 0.41 12.34 0.26
CA TRP A 220 0.32 11.13 -0.55
C TRP A 220 -0.61 11.33 -1.75
N ALA A 221 -1.76 11.97 -1.57
CA ALA A 221 -2.75 12.14 -2.62
C ALA A 221 -2.25 13.02 -3.77
N ILE A 222 -1.55 14.13 -3.47
CA ILE A 222 -0.93 14.96 -4.50
C ILE A 222 0.14 14.18 -5.24
N VAL A 223 1.05 13.49 -4.53
CA VAL A 223 2.10 12.70 -5.18
C VAL A 223 1.51 11.58 -6.04
N ASN A 224 0.49 10.88 -5.55
CA ASN A 224 -0.19 9.82 -6.29
C ASN A 224 -0.86 10.36 -7.55
N TYR A 225 -1.60 11.47 -7.45
CA TYR A 225 -2.20 12.13 -8.60
C TYR A 225 -1.15 12.48 -9.66
N LEU A 226 -0.05 13.13 -9.25
CA LEU A 226 0.99 13.51 -10.20
C LEU A 226 1.68 12.30 -10.83
N MET A 227 1.91 11.22 -10.07
CA MET A 227 2.47 9.99 -10.64
C MET A 227 1.57 9.39 -11.73
N LEU A 228 0.24 9.56 -11.61
CA LEU A 228 -0.73 9.00 -12.55
C LEU A 228 -0.97 9.90 -13.76
N GLU A 229 -1.21 11.19 -13.52
CA GLU A 229 -1.68 12.12 -14.55
C GLU A 229 -0.54 12.96 -15.15
N ASP A 230 0.45 13.33 -14.34
CA ASP A 230 1.47 14.33 -14.70
C ASP A 230 2.89 13.97 -14.18
N PRO A 231 3.44 12.79 -14.51
CA PRO A 231 4.71 12.30 -13.92
C PRO A 231 5.91 13.20 -14.26
N GLU A 232 5.88 13.87 -15.42
CA GLU A 232 6.91 14.84 -15.82
C GLU A 232 6.91 16.11 -14.95
N VAL A 233 5.72 16.55 -14.49
CA VAL A 233 5.60 17.68 -13.56
C VAL A 233 6.21 17.31 -12.23
N LEU A 234 5.89 16.13 -11.70
CA LEU A 234 6.50 15.62 -10.47
C LEU A 234 8.01 15.50 -10.59
N LYS A 235 8.52 14.93 -11.70
CA LYS A 235 9.96 14.78 -11.93
C LYS A 235 10.65 16.15 -11.97
N THR A 236 10.08 17.11 -12.68
CA THR A 236 10.63 18.48 -12.75
C THR A 236 10.66 19.12 -11.36
N MET A 237 9.59 18.95 -10.57
CA MET A 237 9.49 19.47 -9.21
C MET A 237 10.53 18.86 -8.28
N ILE A 238 10.70 17.53 -8.32
CA ILE A 238 11.75 16.82 -7.58
C ILE A 238 13.11 17.40 -7.96
N MET A 239 13.43 17.51 -9.26
CA MET A 239 14.73 18.04 -9.71
C MET A 239 15.01 19.46 -9.22
N ARG A 240 14.02 20.37 -9.27
CA ARG A 240 14.18 21.74 -8.76
C ARG A 240 14.48 21.78 -7.26
N GLU A 241 13.84 20.89 -6.48
CA GLU A 241 14.11 20.78 -5.05
C GLU A 241 15.47 20.13 -4.76
N LEU A 242 15.88 19.13 -5.55
CA LEU A 242 17.21 18.51 -5.45
C LEU A 242 18.32 19.52 -5.71
N LEU A 243 18.16 20.35 -6.75
CA LEU A 243 19.12 21.39 -7.12
C LEU A 243 19.03 22.64 -6.22
N GLY A 244 18.04 22.71 -5.32
CA GLY A 244 17.81 23.84 -4.43
C GLY A 244 17.37 25.12 -5.15
N GLU A 245 16.82 25.02 -6.37
CA GLU A 245 16.40 26.17 -7.19
C GLU A 245 15.18 26.88 -6.62
N THR A 246 14.16 26.11 -6.23
CA THR A 246 12.92 26.61 -5.64
C THR A 246 12.24 25.52 -4.82
N ARG A 247 11.49 25.93 -3.79
CA ARG A 247 10.56 25.09 -3.02
C ARG A 247 9.12 25.59 -3.12
N VAL A 248 8.88 26.54 -4.02
CA VAL A 248 7.56 27.06 -4.34
C VAL A 248 7.10 26.38 -5.62
N HIS A 249 5.91 25.81 -5.56
CA HIS A 249 5.35 25.00 -6.64
C HIS A 249 4.05 25.62 -7.17
N PRO A 250 4.12 26.72 -7.93
CA PRO A 250 2.93 27.34 -8.54
C PRO A 250 2.16 26.40 -9.46
N GLU A 251 2.82 25.39 -10.04
CA GLU A 251 2.18 24.32 -10.81
C GLU A 251 1.14 23.56 -10.00
N ILE A 252 1.42 23.25 -8.72
CA ILE A 252 0.46 22.57 -7.84
C ILE A 252 -0.76 23.45 -7.58
N LEU A 253 -0.54 24.76 -7.41
CA LEU A 253 -1.63 25.72 -7.24
C LEU A 253 -2.47 25.87 -8.50
N ALA A 254 -1.85 25.85 -9.68
CA ALA A 254 -2.57 25.86 -10.95
C ALA A 254 -3.44 24.60 -11.14
N MET A 255 -3.03 23.48 -10.54
CA MET A 255 -3.73 22.20 -10.59
C MET A 255 -4.75 22.00 -9.45
N THR A 256 -4.95 23.00 -8.58
CA THR A 256 -5.84 22.90 -7.40
C THR A 256 -7.21 22.32 -7.74
N ALA A 257 -7.86 22.78 -8.81
CA ALA A 257 -9.19 22.28 -9.18
C ALA A 257 -9.19 20.79 -9.57
N SER A 258 -8.17 20.33 -10.30
CA SER A 258 -8.03 18.93 -10.69
C SER A 258 -7.70 18.05 -9.49
N LEU A 259 -6.80 18.51 -8.61
CA LEU A 259 -6.43 17.82 -7.38
C LEU A 259 -7.61 17.69 -6.42
N GLU A 260 -8.40 18.74 -6.20
CA GLU A 260 -9.62 18.68 -5.37
C GLU A 260 -10.66 17.72 -5.99
N GLY A 261 -10.81 17.74 -7.32
CA GLY A 261 -11.66 16.78 -8.02
C GLY A 261 -11.21 15.33 -7.84
N TYR A 262 -9.89 15.09 -7.82
CA TYR A 262 -9.32 13.78 -7.47
C TYR A 262 -9.56 13.42 -6.00
N PHE A 263 -9.40 14.36 -5.06
CA PHE A 263 -9.66 14.12 -3.64
C PHE A 263 -11.13 13.77 -3.35
N ASP A 264 -12.06 14.27 -4.17
CA ASP A 264 -13.49 13.98 -4.09
C ASP A 264 -13.90 12.69 -4.81
N ALA A 265 -13.02 12.08 -5.61
CA ALA A 265 -13.32 10.86 -6.35
C ALA A 265 -13.49 9.67 -5.40
N LEU A 266 -14.57 8.90 -5.54
CA LEU A 266 -14.85 7.73 -4.70
C LEU A 266 -13.70 6.71 -4.76
N GLY A 267 -13.16 6.35 -3.60
CA GLY A 267 -12.21 5.25 -3.49
C GLY A 267 -12.87 3.87 -3.63
N PHE A 268 -12.05 2.82 -3.58
CA PHE A 268 -12.50 1.45 -3.83
C PHE A 268 -13.62 1.03 -2.87
N ASN A 269 -13.45 1.27 -1.57
CA ASN A 269 -14.42 0.82 -0.58
C ASN A 269 -15.75 1.58 -0.71
N ALA A 270 -15.69 2.87 -1.01
CA ALA A 270 -16.88 3.67 -1.25
C ALA A 270 -17.64 3.22 -2.51
N LEU A 271 -16.93 2.96 -3.61
CA LEU A 271 -17.51 2.39 -4.85
C LEU A 271 -18.14 1.02 -4.60
N MET A 272 -17.44 0.14 -3.87
CA MET A 272 -17.94 -1.19 -3.52
C MET A 272 -19.19 -1.12 -2.63
N ALA A 273 -19.24 -0.17 -1.69
CA ALA A 273 -20.41 0.05 -0.84
C ALA A 273 -21.60 0.56 -1.65
N ALA A 274 -21.40 1.56 -2.50
CA ALA A 274 -22.42 2.09 -3.40
C ALA A 274 -22.93 1.01 -4.37
N GLY A 275 -22.04 0.22 -4.96
CA GLY A 275 -22.41 -0.86 -5.88
C GLY A 275 -23.24 -1.95 -5.18
N ARG A 276 -22.88 -2.36 -3.96
CA ARG A 276 -23.68 -3.32 -3.18
C ARG A 276 -25.05 -2.77 -2.81
N HIS A 277 -25.15 -1.48 -2.52
CA HIS A 277 -26.43 -0.82 -2.29
C HIS A 277 -27.30 -0.81 -3.56
N ALA A 278 -26.72 -0.49 -4.72
CA ALA A 278 -27.44 -0.57 -6.00
C ALA A 278 -27.95 -1.99 -6.29
N VAL A 279 -27.16 -3.03 -5.99
CA VAL A 279 -27.60 -4.44 -6.06
C VAL A 279 -28.80 -4.70 -5.14
N SER A 280 -28.80 -4.22 -3.90
CA SER A 280 -29.93 -4.44 -2.99
C SER A 280 -31.22 -3.73 -3.43
N GLU A 281 -31.09 -2.63 -4.16
CA GLU A 281 -32.21 -1.90 -4.77
C GLU A 281 -32.63 -2.48 -6.15
N GLY A 282 -31.95 -3.52 -6.64
CA GLY A 282 -32.22 -4.13 -7.95
C GLY A 282 -31.76 -3.29 -9.14
N GLN A 283 -30.90 -2.29 -8.93
CA GLN A 283 -30.38 -1.39 -9.95
C GLN A 283 -29.09 -1.96 -10.56
N TYR A 284 -29.20 -3.06 -11.31
CA TYR A 284 -28.03 -3.82 -11.77
C TYR A 284 -27.17 -3.09 -12.80
N ASP A 285 -27.73 -2.25 -13.67
CA ASP A 285 -26.96 -1.39 -14.59
C ASP A 285 -26.08 -0.37 -13.86
N GLU A 286 -26.61 0.22 -12.78
CA GLU A 286 -25.86 1.15 -11.95
C GLU A 286 -24.79 0.42 -11.14
N ALA A 287 -25.16 -0.71 -10.54
CA ALA A 287 -24.22 -1.58 -9.84
C ALA A 287 -23.05 -1.99 -10.73
N PHE A 288 -23.33 -2.42 -11.97
CA PHE A 288 -22.31 -2.79 -12.95
C PHE A 288 -21.32 -1.65 -13.18
N ARG A 289 -21.81 -0.43 -13.50
CA ARG A 289 -20.94 0.74 -13.69
C ARG A 289 -20.13 1.10 -12.45
N LEU A 290 -20.68 0.96 -11.25
CA LEU A 290 -19.97 1.20 -10.00
C LEU A 290 -18.86 0.17 -9.76
N PHE A 291 -19.12 -1.11 -10.05
CA PHE A 291 -18.11 -2.16 -9.91
C PHE A 291 -17.05 -2.12 -11.01
N GLU A 292 -17.36 -1.66 -12.22
CA GLU A 292 -16.37 -1.38 -13.26
C GLU A 292 -15.40 -0.29 -12.79
N ARG A 293 -15.93 0.81 -12.24
CA ARG A 293 -15.11 1.85 -11.62
C ARG A 293 -14.30 1.28 -10.46
N ALA A 294 -14.88 0.45 -9.60
CA ALA A 294 -14.16 -0.17 -8.49
C ALA A 294 -13.01 -1.06 -8.99
N ARG A 295 -13.21 -1.81 -10.08
CA ARG A 295 -12.18 -2.61 -10.74
C ARG A 295 -11.06 -1.75 -11.33
N THR A 296 -11.37 -0.59 -11.92
CA THR A 296 -10.33 0.35 -12.37
C THR A 296 -9.50 0.87 -11.20
N VAL A 297 -10.12 1.08 -10.03
CA VAL A 297 -9.47 1.55 -8.80
C VAL A 297 -8.72 0.43 -8.07
N ASN A 298 -9.10 -0.84 -8.20
CA ASN A 298 -8.32 -1.96 -7.70
C ASN A 298 -8.53 -3.19 -8.58
N SER A 299 -7.64 -3.37 -9.54
CA SER A 299 -7.71 -4.44 -10.54
C SER A 299 -7.47 -5.84 -9.96
N SER A 300 -6.78 -5.92 -8.81
CA SER A 300 -6.50 -7.20 -8.12
C SER A 300 -7.64 -7.66 -7.21
N ALA A 301 -8.62 -6.80 -6.93
CA ALA A 301 -9.70 -7.14 -6.01
C ALA A 301 -10.77 -8.01 -6.67
N TRP A 302 -10.67 -9.32 -6.44
CA TRP A 302 -11.65 -10.32 -6.90
C TRP A 302 -13.10 -9.96 -6.55
N SER A 303 -13.32 -9.24 -5.43
CA SER A 303 -14.66 -8.87 -4.98
C SER A 303 -15.39 -7.98 -5.99
N ALA A 304 -14.71 -7.02 -6.62
CA ALA A 304 -15.34 -6.15 -7.62
C ALA A 304 -15.75 -6.95 -8.86
N VAL A 305 -14.86 -7.86 -9.30
CA VAL A 305 -15.10 -8.75 -10.44
C VAL A 305 -16.23 -9.74 -10.17
N TYR A 306 -16.30 -10.32 -8.96
CA TYR A 306 -17.42 -11.15 -8.55
C TYR A 306 -18.76 -10.40 -8.66
N TYR A 307 -18.80 -9.15 -8.18
CA TYR A 307 -20.03 -8.36 -8.26
C TYR A 307 -20.36 -7.88 -9.68
N LEU A 308 -19.37 -7.72 -10.57
CA LEU A 308 -19.64 -7.56 -12.01
C LEU A 308 -20.35 -8.80 -12.56
N GLY A 309 -19.88 -10.01 -12.20
CA GLY A 309 -20.55 -11.26 -12.56
C GLY A 309 -21.98 -11.35 -12.03
N LEU A 310 -22.20 -10.92 -10.78
CA LEU A 310 -23.54 -10.87 -10.18
C LEU A 310 -24.47 -9.90 -10.93
N SER A 311 -23.99 -8.69 -11.21
CA SER A 311 -24.78 -7.70 -11.96
C SER A 311 -25.09 -8.18 -13.38
N ALA A 312 -24.09 -8.71 -14.10
CA ALA A 312 -24.26 -9.27 -15.44
C ALA A 312 -25.27 -10.44 -15.46
N PHE A 313 -25.24 -11.31 -14.44
CA PHE A 313 -26.21 -12.39 -14.29
C PHE A 313 -27.65 -11.87 -14.19
N HIS A 314 -27.86 -10.81 -13.41
CA HIS A 314 -29.18 -10.19 -13.25
C HIS A 314 -29.61 -9.34 -14.45
N LEU A 315 -28.67 -8.91 -15.29
CA LEU A 315 -28.92 -8.30 -16.60
C LEU A 315 -29.12 -9.34 -17.72
N GLU A 316 -29.15 -10.64 -17.36
CA GLU A 316 -29.29 -11.77 -18.29
C GLU A 316 -28.12 -11.93 -19.29
N GLU A 317 -26.98 -11.30 -19.00
CA GLU A 317 -25.73 -11.43 -19.76
C GLU A 317 -24.91 -12.64 -19.28
N TYR A 318 -25.46 -13.84 -19.42
CA TYR A 318 -24.92 -15.05 -18.78
C TYR A 318 -23.49 -15.43 -19.18
N GLU A 319 -23.10 -15.25 -20.45
CA GLU A 319 -21.73 -15.51 -20.89
C GLU A 319 -20.73 -14.58 -20.21
N GLN A 320 -21.08 -13.29 -20.11
CA GLN A 320 -20.25 -12.29 -19.45
C GLN A 320 -20.15 -12.55 -17.94
N ALA A 321 -21.28 -12.92 -17.31
CA ALA A 321 -21.32 -13.31 -15.91
C ALA A 321 -20.38 -14.48 -15.60
N ARG A 322 -20.38 -15.51 -16.45
CA ARG A 322 -19.48 -16.67 -16.33
C ARG A 322 -18.02 -16.23 -16.38
N ASN A 323 -17.66 -15.41 -17.38
CA ASN A 323 -16.29 -14.92 -17.55
C ASN A 323 -15.82 -14.14 -16.31
N PHE A 324 -16.65 -13.27 -15.75
CA PHE A 324 -16.32 -12.54 -14.52
C PHE A 324 -16.19 -13.44 -13.30
N TYR A 325 -17.04 -14.47 -13.15
CA TYR A 325 -16.89 -15.42 -12.05
C TYR A 325 -15.59 -16.23 -12.14
N GLU A 326 -15.22 -16.68 -13.35
CA GLU A 326 -13.95 -17.38 -13.59
C GLU A 326 -12.74 -16.46 -13.38
N GLU A 327 -12.83 -15.20 -13.80
CA GLU A 327 -11.82 -14.18 -13.52
C GLU A 327 -11.67 -13.93 -12.00
N ALA A 328 -12.77 -13.79 -11.27
CA ALA A 328 -12.74 -13.63 -9.82
C ALA A 328 -12.08 -14.82 -9.11
N LEU A 329 -12.33 -16.04 -9.58
CA LEU A 329 -11.67 -17.25 -9.09
C LEU A 329 -10.16 -17.21 -9.31
N ALA A 330 -9.71 -16.80 -10.51
CA ALA A 330 -8.30 -16.65 -10.83
C ALA A 330 -7.61 -15.57 -9.98
N LEU A 331 -8.35 -14.52 -9.58
CA LEU A 331 -7.90 -13.48 -8.65
C LEU A 331 -7.94 -13.91 -7.17
N GLY A 332 -8.28 -15.17 -6.87
CA GLY A 332 -8.25 -15.72 -5.51
C GLY A 332 -9.54 -15.56 -4.72
N ALA A 333 -10.69 -15.38 -5.38
CA ALA A 333 -11.98 -15.51 -4.73
C ALA A 333 -12.16 -16.90 -4.10
N GLU A 334 -12.97 -16.97 -3.05
CA GLU A 334 -13.31 -18.23 -2.38
C GLU A 334 -13.98 -19.21 -3.36
N GLU A 335 -13.37 -20.38 -3.59
CA GLU A 335 -13.83 -21.35 -4.58
C GLU A 335 -15.30 -21.75 -4.37
N ALA A 336 -15.71 -21.97 -3.11
CA ALA A 336 -17.08 -22.36 -2.76
C ALA A 336 -18.11 -21.31 -3.22
N LEU A 337 -17.79 -20.03 -3.02
CA LEU A 337 -18.61 -18.90 -3.45
C LEU A 337 -18.77 -18.87 -4.97
N ILE A 338 -17.66 -19.02 -5.70
CA ILE A 338 -17.67 -18.97 -7.16
C ILE A 338 -18.40 -20.17 -7.76
N TYR A 339 -18.14 -21.38 -7.27
CA TYR A 339 -18.85 -22.57 -7.73
C TYR A 339 -20.36 -22.49 -7.45
N TYR A 340 -20.77 -21.94 -6.31
CA TYR A 340 -22.18 -21.71 -6.05
C TYR A 340 -22.81 -20.73 -7.06
N ALA A 341 -22.12 -19.63 -7.39
CA ALA A 341 -22.57 -18.66 -8.39
C ALA A 341 -22.66 -19.26 -9.80
N LEU A 342 -21.65 -20.02 -10.23
CA LEU A 342 -21.65 -20.75 -11.50
C LEU A 342 -22.75 -21.82 -11.56
N GLY A 343 -23.06 -22.47 -10.43
CA GLY A 343 -24.17 -23.41 -10.32
C GLY A 343 -25.54 -22.76 -10.52
N ILE A 344 -25.76 -21.58 -9.92
CA ILE A 344 -26.97 -20.78 -10.16
C ILE A 344 -27.07 -20.37 -11.63
N LEU A 345 -25.95 -19.93 -12.21
CA LEU A 345 -25.89 -19.52 -13.62
C LEU A 345 -26.24 -20.68 -14.56
N ALA A 346 -25.67 -21.87 -14.35
CA ALA A 346 -25.98 -23.06 -15.14
C ALA A 346 -27.45 -23.50 -14.98
N MET A 347 -28.03 -23.34 -13.79
CA MET A 347 -29.46 -23.60 -13.55
C MET A 347 -30.33 -22.66 -14.37
N GLN A 348 -29.95 -21.38 -14.48
CA GLN A 348 -30.66 -20.37 -15.26
C GLN A 348 -30.57 -20.61 -16.77
N GLU A 349 -29.43 -21.15 -17.25
CA GLU A 349 -29.26 -21.61 -18.64
C GLU A 349 -29.99 -22.93 -18.94
N GLY A 350 -30.53 -23.62 -17.93
CA GLY A 350 -31.18 -24.92 -18.06
C GLY A 350 -30.21 -26.12 -18.12
N ASP A 351 -28.90 -25.92 -17.95
CA ASP A 351 -27.92 -27.00 -17.85
C ASP A 351 -27.85 -27.51 -16.40
N PHE A 352 -28.89 -28.25 -16.02
CA PHE A 352 -29.04 -28.80 -14.68
C PHE A 352 -27.94 -29.79 -14.27
N ALA A 353 -27.35 -30.50 -15.25
CA ALA A 353 -26.24 -31.43 -14.97
C ALA A 353 -24.97 -30.68 -14.56
N ARG A 354 -24.69 -29.57 -15.25
CA ARG A 354 -23.58 -28.68 -14.90
C ARG A 354 -23.83 -27.93 -13.60
N ALA A 355 -25.08 -27.47 -13.37
CA ALA A 355 -25.47 -26.85 -12.12
C ALA A 355 -25.20 -27.77 -10.92
N GLU A 356 -25.61 -29.03 -10.99
CA GLU A 356 -25.37 -30.01 -9.94
C GLU A 356 -23.88 -30.28 -9.72
N SER A 357 -23.09 -30.33 -10.80
CA SER A 357 -21.63 -30.51 -10.71
C SER A 357 -20.97 -29.36 -9.95
N TYR A 358 -21.34 -28.11 -10.24
CA TYR A 358 -20.83 -26.94 -9.52
C TYR A 358 -21.33 -26.87 -8.08
N PHE A 359 -22.58 -27.21 -7.81
CA PHE A 359 -23.10 -27.28 -6.46
C PHE A 359 -22.37 -28.34 -5.62
N ALA A 360 -22.07 -29.51 -6.18
CA ALA A 360 -21.26 -30.52 -5.50
C ALA A 360 -19.86 -29.99 -5.14
N LEU A 361 -19.20 -29.29 -6.06
CA LEU A 361 -17.90 -28.65 -5.79
C LEU A 361 -18.01 -27.58 -4.70
N ALA A 362 -19.02 -26.71 -4.74
CA ALA A 362 -19.23 -25.70 -3.71
C ALA A 362 -19.46 -26.32 -2.31
N GLU A 363 -20.25 -27.39 -2.24
CA GLU A 363 -20.52 -28.12 -1.00
C GLU A 363 -19.28 -28.89 -0.48
N GLU A 364 -18.44 -29.40 -1.38
CA GLU A 364 -17.16 -30.02 -1.00
C GLU A 364 -16.21 -29.00 -0.36
N ARG A 365 -16.15 -27.78 -0.91
CA ARG A 365 -15.26 -26.72 -0.41
C ARG A 365 -15.75 -26.08 0.88
N ASP A 366 -17.06 -25.82 1.02
CA ASP A 366 -17.66 -25.34 2.27
C ASP A 366 -19.12 -25.81 2.42
N ARG A 367 -19.27 -27.03 2.95
CA ARG A 367 -20.57 -27.62 3.26
C ARG A 367 -21.34 -26.82 4.30
N GLN A 368 -20.65 -26.26 5.30
CA GLN A 368 -21.31 -25.59 6.43
C GLN A 368 -22.06 -24.35 5.96
N ARG A 369 -21.46 -23.58 5.05
CA ARG A 369 -22.06 -22.36 4.51
C ARG A 369 -23.04 -22.64 3.39
N PHE A 370 -22.70 -23.51 2.43
CA PHE A 370 -23.48 -23.66 1.20
C PHE A 370 -24.46 -24.83 1.19
N GLY A 371 -24.31 -25.84 2.04
CA GLY A 371 -25.12 -27.06 1.98
C GLY A 371 -26.63 -26.80 2.06
N ARG A 372 -27.08 -25.87 2.92
CA ARG A 372 -28.50 -25.49 3.00
C ARG A 372 -28.98 -24.78 1.74
N LEU A 373 -28.19 -23.82 1.25
CA LEU A 373 -28.51 -23.01 0.06
C LEU A 373 -28.62 -23.90 -1.19
N ILE A 374 -27.66 -24.81 -1.37
CA ILE A 374 -27.64 -25.78 -2.46
C ILE A 374 -28.85 -26.71 -2.39
N GLY A 375 -29.18 -27.22 -1.21
CA GLY A 375 -30.38 -28.05 -1.02
C GLY A 375 -31.68 -27.31 -1.40
N GLU A 376 -31.74 -25.99 -1.22
CA GLU A 376 -32.85 -25.17 -1.70
C GLU A 376 -32.85 -25.04 -3.23
N GLN A 377 -31.70 -24.85 -3.89
CA GLN A 377 -31.63 -24.76 -5.35
C GLN A 377 -31.93 -26.11 -6.03
N ARG A 378 -31.46 -27.24 -5.48
CA ARG A 378 -31.76 -28.59 -5.99
C ARG A 378 -33.27 -28.85 -6.08
N ARG A 379 -34.03 -28.48 -5.04
CA ARG A 379 -35.50 -28.59 -5.03
C ARG A 379 -36.17 -27.73 -6.11
N LYS A 380 -35.65 -26.52 -6.37
CA LYS A 380 -36.15 -25.65 -7.44
C LYS A 380 -35.88 -26.26 -8.82
N MET A 381 -34.68 -26.78 -9.01
CA MET A 381 -34.27 -27.48 -10.23
C MET A 381 -35.17 -28.68 -10.53
N GLU A 382 -35.43 -29.55 -9.55
CA GLU A 382 -36.37 -30.68 -9.71
C GLU A 382 -37.77 -30.21 -10.13
N THR A 383 -38.25 -29.12 -9.53
CA THR A 383 -39.57 -28.56 -9.88
C THR A 383 -39.58 -27.99 -11.30
N GLN A 384 -38.52 -27.32 -11.74
CA GLN A 384 -38.38 -26.80 -13.11
C GLN A 384 -38.29 -27.92 -14.14
N GLN A 385 -37.56 -28.99 -13.84
CA GLN A 385 -37.45 -30.18 -14.70
C GLN A 385 -38.78 -30.91 -14.88
N LEU A 386 -39.63 -30.93 -13.85
CA LEU A 386 -40.97 -31.54 -13.93
C LEU A 386 -41.98 -30.72 -14.75
N LEU A 387 -41.70 -29.43 -14.98
CA LEU A 387 -42.55 -28.51 -15.73
C LEU A 387 -42.17 -28.41 -17.22
N GLN A 388 -41.00 -28.95 -17.61
CA GLN A 388 -40.52 -29.07 -18.99
C GLN A 388 -40.91 -30.44 -19.57
#